data_AF-A0AAD6JUM7-F1
#
_entry.id   AF-A0AAD6JUM7-F1
#
_cell.length_a   1.000
_cell.length_b   1.000
_cell.length_c   1.000
_cell.angle_alpha   90.00
_cell.angle_beta   90.00
_cell.angle_gamma   90.00
#
_symmetry.space_group_name_H-M   'P 1'
#
loop_
_entity.id
_entity.type
_entity.pdbx_description
1 polymer ?
#
loop_
_entity_poly.entity_id
_entity_poly.type
_entity_poly.pdbx_seq_one_letter_code
_entity_poly.pdbx_strand_id
1 'polypeptide(L)'
;MVKWPGGKLFEDKFVGILKKYGYKGSYLSEPWLKQPLFIQSFAPTSLVYISNLTDSPKIFLIDDITIPTQDTNQSYWEITSDAYLDYIKDYVVGIGPWKDTIVPVHPYTFRNENQYLHFDFHQDPYEEYDYWINKIGVDGLFTDFTGSLHNFQEWTSPLSKDDGDDNSASKLLHKIESSYKN
;
A
#
# COMPACT_ATOMS: atom_id res chain seq x y z
N MET A 1 -5.16 -9.29 -22.82
CA MET A 1 -5.81 -7.94 -22.54
C MET A 1 -7.18 -7.87 -23.23
N VAL A 2 -8.13 -7.52 -22.44
CA VAL A 2 -9.53 -7.52 -22.92
C VAL A 2 -9.68 -6.47 -24.03
N LYS A 3 -10.21 -6.97 -25.19
CA LYS A 3 -10.35 -6.04 -26.34
C LYS A 3 -11.83 -5.70 -26.56
N TRP A 4 -12.16 -4.39 -26.69
CA TRP A 4 -13.52 -3.88 -26.96
C TRP A 4 -13.67 -3.69 -28.47
N PRO A 5 -15.02 -3.53 -28.88
CA PRO A 5 -15.26 -3.31 -30.32
C PRO A 5 -14.44 -2.12 -30.84
N GLY A 6 -13.71 -2.40 -31.99
CA GLY A 6 -12.95 -1.28 -32.62
C GLY A 6 -11.45 -1.38 -32.30
N GLY A 7 -11.05 -2.50 -31.58
CA GLY A 7 -9.60 -2.76 -31.36
C GLY A 7 -9.05 -2.01 -30.14
N LYS A 8 -10.08 -1.36 -29.43
CA LYS A 8 -9.58 -0.61 -28.25
C LYS A 8 -9.39 -1.57 -27.05
N LEU A 9 -8.24 -1.22 -26.39
CA LEU A 9 -8.00 -2.01 -25.16
C LEU A 9 -8.72 -1.39 -23.96
N PHE A 10 -8.95 -2.22 -22.98
CA PHE A 10 -9.59 -1.71 -21.75
C PHE A 10 -8.88 -0.45 -21.25
N GLU A 11 -7.55 -0.41 -21.35
CA GLU A 11 -6.78 0.75 -20.83
C GLU A 11 -7.15 2.03 -21.60
N ASP A 12 -7.44 1.86 -22.86
CA ASP A 12 -7.82 3.06 -23.65
C ASP A 12 -9.14 3.67 -23.12
N LYS A 13 -10.04 2.82 -22.91
CA LYS A 13 -11.35 3.35 -22.47
C LYS A 13 -11.25 3.89 -21.04
N PHE A 14 -10.54 3.14 -20.29
CA PHE A 14 -10.39 3.53 -18.88
C PHE A 14 -9.73 4.91 -18.77
N VAL A 15 -8.64 5.10 -19.53
CA VAL A 15 -7.93 6.40 -19.42
C VAL A 15 -8.77 7.50 -20.07
N GLY A 16 -9.43 7.14 -21.14
CA GLY A 16 -10.38 8.11 -21.75
C GLY A 16 -11.37 8.67 -20.74
N ILE A 17 -11.86 7.82 -19.94
CA ILE A 17 -12.87 8.26 -18.95
C ILE A 17 -12.20 9.16 -17.89
N LEU A 18 -11.01 8.82 -17.49
CA LEU A 18 -10.33 9.67 -16.48
C LEU A 18 -10.09 11.08 -17.03
N LYS A 19 -9.70 11.08 -18.25
CA LYS A 19 -9.42 12.42 -18.82
C LYS A 19 -10.72 13.21 -18.99
N LYS A 20 -11.70 12.52 -19.43
CA LYS A 20 -13.01 13.19 -19.57
C LYS A 20 -13.45 13.84 -18.26
N TYR A 21 -13.01 13.26 -17.14
CA TYR A 21 -13.49 13.84 -15.86
C TYR A 21 -12.38 14.67 -15.22
N GLY A 22 -11.30 14.90 -15.99
CA GLY A 22 -10.35 15.95 -15.57
C GLY A 22 -9.19 15.35 -14.75
N TYR A 23 -9.10 14.04 -14.67
CA TYR A 23 -7.96 13.47 -13.92
C TYR A 23 -6.70 13.57 -14.79
N LYS A 24 -5.63 14.23 -14.12
CA LYS A 24 -4.38 14.41 -14.89
C LYS A 24 -3.25 14.80 -13.92
N GLY A 25 -2.09 14.69 -14.48
CA GLY A 25 -0.95 15.20 -13.70
C GLY A 25 -0.12 14.06 -13.12
N SER A 26 1.16 14.38 -13.08
CA SER A 26 2.10 13.42 -12.45
C SER A 26 2.11 13.58 -10.93
N TYR A 27 2.61 12.54 -10.28
CA TYR A 27 2.56 12.50 -8.80
C TYR A 27 3.12 13.80 -8.21
N LEU A 28 2.24 14.51 -7.39
CA LEU A 28 2.54 15.72 -6.57
C LEU A 28 2.66 16.96 -7.45
N SER A 29 2.32 16.82 -8.70
CA SER A 29 2.18 18.03 -9.53
C SER A 29 0.92 18.83 -9.16
N GLU A 30 0.95 20.06 -9.51
CA GLU A 30 -0.19 20.91 -9.12
C GLU A 30 -1.52 20.35 -9.64
N PRO A 31 -1.61 19.90 -10.96
CA PRO A 31 -2.89 19.34 -11.42
C PRO A 31 -3.28 18.07 -10.64
N TRP A 32 -2.32 17.25 -10.28
CA TRP A 32 -2.63 16.03 -9.50
C TRP A 32 -3.14 16.39 -8.10
N LEU A 33 -2.55 17.41 -7.47
CA LEU A 33 -2.95 17.79 -6.09
C LEU A 33 -4.38 18.33 -6.08
N LYS A 34 -4.79 18.81 -7.22
CA LYS A 34 -6.18 19.32 -7.27
C LYS A 34 -7.18 18.16 -7.28
N GLN A 35 -6.74 17.02 -7.85
CA GLN A 35 -7.62 15.82 -7.85
C GLN A 35 -6.76 14.56 -7.94
N PRO A 36 -6.30 14.10 -6.80
CA PRO A 36 -5.31 13.01 -6.76
C PRO A 36 -5.93 11.67 -7.18
N LEU A 37 -5.15 10.94 -8.00
CA LEU A 37 -5.56 9.58 -8.39
C LEU A 37 -4.32 8.70 -8.57
N PHE A 38 -4.46 7.48 -8.07
CA PHE A 38 -3.47 6.44 -8.40
C PHE A 38 -4.13 5.32 -9.21
N ILE A 39 -3.40 4.91 -10.30
CA ILE A 39 -3.87 3.73 -11.05
C ILE A 39 -3.04 2.51 -10.62
N GLN A 40 -3.83 1.41 -10.21
CA GLN A 40 -3.05 0.23 -9.76
C GLN A 40 -3.47 -1.01 -10.56
N SER A 41 -2.43 -1.90 -10.75
CA SER A 41 -2.75 -3.13 -11.50
C SER A 41 -1.71 -4.21 -11.16
N PHE A 42 -2.27 -5.55 -11.26
CA PHE A 42 -1.34 -6.69 -11.10
C PHE A 42 -0.68 -7.03 -12.45
N ALA A 43 -1.08 -6.27 -13.55
CA ALA A 43 -0.59 -6.58 -14.91
C ALA A 43 0.47 -5.53 -15.32
N PRO A 44 1.72 -5.91 -15.34
CA PRO A 44 2.80 -4.95 -15.59
C PRO A 44 2.77 -4.40 -17.02
N THR A 45 2.38 -5.21 -17.95
CA THR A 45 2.36 -4.67 -19.32
C THR A 45 1.24 -3.63 -19.49
N SER A 46 0.20 -3.79 -18.78
CA SER A 46 -0.86 -2.76 -18.80
C SER A 46 -0.34 -1.42 -18.25
N LEU A 47 0.45 -1.51 -17.22
CA LEU A 47 0.98 -0.25 -16.63
C LEU A 47 1.95 0.43 -17.59
N VAL A 48 2.65 -0.40 -18.23
CA VAL A 48 3.59 0.21 -19.20
C VAL A 48 2.79 0.84 -20.34
N TYR A 49 1.85 0.14 -20.80
CA TYR A 49 1.05 0.68 -21.91
C TYR A 49 0.37 1.99 -21.53
N ILE A 50 -0.24 2.01 -20.32
CA ILE A 50 -1.05 3.22 -19.98
C ILE A 50 -0.10 4.39 -19.68
N SER A 51 1.20 4.09 -19.47
CA SER A 51 2.14 5.22 -19.25
C SER A 51 2.26 6.09 -20.49
N ASN A 52 1.89 5.52 -21.59
CA ASN A 52 1.90 6.34 -22.83
C ASN A 52 0.61 7.16 -22.96
N LEU A 53 -0.32 6.85 -22.19
CA LEU A 53 -1.63 7.51 -22.41
C LEU A 53 -1.87 8.59 -21.37
N THR A 54 -1.27 8.48 -20.19
CA THR A 54 -1.54 9.48 -19.13
C THR A 54 -0.31 9.59 -18.24
N ASP A 55 -0.22 10.78 -17.53
CA ASP A 55 0.92 10.95 -16.59
C ASP A 55 0.48 10.69 -15.15
N SER A 56 -0.69 10.24 -15.00
CA SER A 56 -1.16 9.92 -13.63
C SER A 56 -0.30 8.79 -13.04
N PRO A 57 -0.07 8.91 -11.65
CA PRO A 57 0.81 7.94 -11.00
C PRO A 57 0.21 6.54 -10.97
N LYS A 58 1.15 5.56 -11.18
CA LYS A 58 0.73 4.14 -11.19
C LYS A 58 1.43 3.37 -10.07
N ILE A 59 0.60 2.40 -9.62
CA ILE A 59 1.14 1.54 -8.55
C ILE A 59 1.13 0.09 -9.05
N PHE A 60 2.35 -0.51 -9.03
CA PHE A 60 2.46 -1.92 -9.42
C PHE A 60 2.14 -2.84 -8.24
N LEU A 61 1.04 -3.69 -8.46
CA LEU A 61 0.64 -4.59 -7.35
C LEU A 61 1.35 -5.94 -7.52
N ILE A 62 1.80 -6.41 -6.40
CA ILE A 62 2.55 -7.68 -6.41
C ILE A 62 1.77 -8.71 -5.60
N ASP A 63 1.50 -9.82 -6.29
CA ASP A 63 0.75 -10.91 -5.62
C ASP A 63 1.73 -12.00 -5.16
N ASP A 64 1.09 -13.12 -4.91
CA ASP A 64 1.93 -14.25 -4.47
C ASP A 64 3.01 -14.54 -5.53
N ILE A 65 4.24 -14.85 -5.05
CA ILE A 65 5.41 -14.89 -5.97
C ILE A 65 5.34 -16.18 -6.80
N THR A 66 4.41 -17.06 -6.48
CA THR A 66 4.45 -18.35 -7.20
C THR A 66 3.40 -18.35 -8.31
N ILE A 67 2.68 -17.23 -8.40
CA ILE A 67 1.62 -17.27 -9.42
C ILE A 67 2.02 -16.30 -10.54
N PRO A 68 1.51 -16.64 -11.74
CA PRO A 68 1.86 -15.77 -12.86
C PRO A 68 1.12 -14.42 -12.79
N THR A 69 1.72 -13.44 -13.54
CA THR A 69 1.03 -12.13 -13.61
C THR A 69 -0.22 -12.26 -14.48
N GLN A 70 -1.12 -11.28 -14.41
CA GLN A 70 -2.47 -11.41 -15.00
C GLN A 70 -2.43 -11.18 -16.51
N ASP A 71 -1.16 -10.79 -16.94
CA ASP A 71 -1.26 -10.51 -18.39
C ASP A 71 -0.02 -11.05 -19.10
N THR A 72 0.84 -11.78 -18.30
CA THR A 72 2.00 -12.49 -18.89
C THR A 72 2.12 -13.87 -18.24
N ASN A 73 3.03 -14.69 -18.85
CA ASN A 73 3.29 -16.01 -18.23
C ASN A 73 4.46 -15.93 -17.24
N GLN A 74 4.94 -14.69 -16.96
CA GLN A 74 6.00 -14.53 -15.94
C GLN A 74 5.42 -14.57 -14.52
N SER A 75 6.17 -15.22 -13.66
CA SER A 75 5.74 -15.20 -12.24
C SER A 75 6.14 -13.88 -11.56
N TYR A 76 5.48 -13.65 -10.37
CA TYR A 76 5.82 -12.41 -9.64
C TYR A 76 7.22 -12.52 -9.02
N TRP A 77 7.77 -13.76 -8.93
CA TRP A 77 9.17 -13.90 -8.51
C TRP A 77 10.12 -13.30 -9.55
N GLU A 78 9.83 -13.56 -10.71
CA GLU A 78 10.69 -13.04 -11.80
C GLU A 78 10.53 -11.51 -11.95
N ILE A 79 9.34 -11.05 -11.70
CA ILE A 79 9.12 -9.61 -12.00
C ILE A 79 9.33 -8.78 -10.73
N THR A 80 9.89 -9.40 -9.73
CA THR A 80 10.34 -8.61 -8.56
C THR A 80 11.86 -8.73 -8.43
N SER A 81 12.60 -9.14 -9.48
CA SER A 81 14.08 -9.09 -9.47
C SER A 81 14.58 -7.64 -9.53
N ASP A 82 15.78 -7.48 -9.06
CA ASP A 82 16.38 -6.11 -9.10
C ASP A 82 16.31 -5.52 -10.52
N ALA A 83 16.66 -6.35 -11.45
CA ALA A 83 16.66 -5.84 -12.83
C ALA A 83 15.25 -5.41 -13.27
N TYR A 84 14.35 -6.22 -12.98
CA TYR A 84 13.00 -5.84 -13.41
C TYR A 84 12.50 -4.60 -12.67
N LEU A 85 12.75 -4.56 -11.33
CA LEU A 85 12.28 -3.36 -10.59
C LEU A 85 12.99 -2.10 -11.12
N ASP A 86 14.21 -2.32 -11.57
CA ASP A 86 14.88 -1.17 -12.18
C ASP A 86 14.17 -0.76 -13.49
N TYR A 87 13.76 -1.69 -14.20
CA TYR A 87 13.02 -1.43 -15.45
C TYR A 87 11.67 -0.77 -15.18
N ILE A 88 10.90 -1.30 -14.29
CA ILE A 88 9.50 -0.87 -14.14
C ILE A 88 9.42 0.45 -13.36
N LYS A 89 10.57 0.82 -12.69
CA LYS A 89 10.55 2.07 -11.89
C LYS A 89 10.31 3.30 -12.79
N ASP A 90 10.58 3.18 -14.10
CA ASP A 90 10.34 4.35 -14.98
C ASP A 90 8.85 4.55 -15.26
N TYR A 91 8.04 3.54 -14.91
CA TYR A 91 6.62 3.63 -15.28
C TYR A 91 5.74 3.74 -14.03
N VAL A 92 6.28 3.46 -12.91
CA VAL A 92 5.39 3.45 -11.73
C VAL A 92 6.03 4.31 -10.65
N VAL A 93 5.21 4.78 -9.67
CA VAL A 93 5.76 5.65 -8.60
C VAL A 93 5.80 4.87 -7.28
N GLY A 94 5.17 3.62 -7.41
CA GLY A 94 5.19 2.83 -6.15
C GLY A 94 4.80 1.37 -6.43
N ILE A 95 5.10 0.54 -5.35
CA ILE A 95 4.68 -0.89 -5.44
C ILE A 95 3.78 -1.20 -4.23
N GLY A 96 2.83 -2.12 -4.54
CA GLY A 96 1.90 -2.55 -3.46
C GLY A 96 1.93 -4.08 -3.33
N PRO A 97 2.87 -4.58 -2.55
CA PRO A 97 2.96 -6.04 -2.44
C PRO A 97 1.89 -6.62 -1.50
N TRP A 98 1.51 -7.85 -1.82
CA TRP A 98 0.73 -8.61 -0.82
C TRP A 98 1.54 -8.79 0.47
N LYS A 99 0.86 -8.47 1.58
CA LYS A 99 1.58 -8.38 2.88
C LYS A 99 2.37 -9.66 3.16
N ASP A 100 1.88 -10.81 2.68
CA ASP A 100 2.55 -12.08 3.03
C ASP A 100 3.82 -12.29 2.18
N THR A 101 3.96 -11.42 1.27
CA THR A 101 5.17 -11.56 0.43
C THR A 101 6.29 -10.66 0.94
N ILE A 102 5.88 -9.91 1.98
CA ILE A 102 6.96 -9.03 2.53
C ILE A 102 7.61 -9.75 3.72
N VAL A 103 8.82 -10.36 3.45
CA VAL A 103 9.48 -11.18 4.49
C VAL A 103 10.29 -10.25 5.40
N PRO A 104 9.94 -10.12 6.72
CA PRO A 104 11.14 -9.68 7.48
C PRO A 104 12.02 -10.86 7.89
N VAL A 105 13.18 -11.21 7.24
CA VAL A 105 14.13 -12.25 7.71
C VAL A 105 15.16 -11.58 8.63
N HIS A 106 14.89 -11.66 10.01
CA HIS A 106 16.25 -11.74 10.61
C HIS A 106 16.37 -13.02 11.44
N PRO A 107 16.89 -14.16 10.77
CA PRO A 107 17.14 -15.18 11.81
C PRO A 107 18.64 -15.42 12.03
N TYR A 108 19.04 -15.12 13.36
CA TYR A 108 19.84 -16.17 14.05
C TYR A 108 19.96 -15.83 15.53
N THR A 109 19.55 -17.24 16.31
CA THR A 109 19.46 -18.65 16.72
C THR A 109 18.01 -18.97 17.10
N PHE A 110 17.48 -20.03 16.36
CA PHE A 110 16.11 -20.56 16.45
C PHE A 110 16.09 -21.76 17.43
N ARG A 111 15.13 -21.66 18.53
CA ARG A 111 15.05 -22.54 19.72
C ARG A 111 13.68 -23.22 19.76
N ASN A 112 13.53 -24.68 20.26
CA ASN A 112 12.34 -25.56 20.20
C ASN A 112 11.68 -25.66 21.58
N GLU A 113 11.69 -24.50 22.40
CA GLU A 113 10.90 -24.21 23.62
C GLU A 113 9.75 -23.26 23.28
N ASN A 114 8.38 -23.60 23.50
CA ASN A 114 7.20 -22.71 23.31
C ASN A 114 7.54 -21.24 23.54
N GLN A 115 8.47 -20.76 24.14
CA GLN A 115 8.99 -19.41 24.46
C GLN A 115 9.80 -18.83 23.30
N TYR A 116 9.86 -19.53 22.00
CA TYR A 116 10.70 -18.92 20.93
C TYR A 116 10.05 -19.17 19.57
N LEU A 117 8.59 -19.31 19.56
CA LEU A 117 7.90 -19.59 18.28
C LEU A 117 6.91 -18.45 17.99
N HIS A 118 6.94 -17.59 16.71
CA HIS A 118 6.41 -16.29 16.26
C HIS A 118 4.88 -16.36 16.09
N PHE A 119 4.08 -15.54 16.97
CA PHE A 119 2.72 -14.99 17.13
C PHE A 119 2.73 -13.49 16.81
N ASP A 120 3.26 -12.96 15.79
CA ASP A 120 4.11 -11.73 15.78
C ASP A 120 3.24 -10.48 15.84
N PHE A 121 1.78 -10.62 16.25
CA PHE A 121 1.17 -9.36 16.72
C PHE A 121 0.06 -9.66 17.73
N HIS A 122 0.15 -10.72 18.31
CA HIS A 122 -0.84 -11.10 19.34
C HIS A 122 -2.27 -10.85 18.85
N GLN A 123 -2.50 -10.77 17.39
CA GLN A 123 -3.84 -10.49 16.79
C GLN A 123 -4.29 -9.06 17.10
N ASP A 124 -3.33 -8.18 17.35
CA ASP A 124 -3.67 -6.78 17.66
C ASP A 124 -3.40 -5.93 16.39
N PRO A 125 -4.33 -5.35 15.82
CA PRO A 125 -4.24 -4.59 14.56
C PRO A 125 -3.44 -3.30 14.73
N TYR A 126 -3.30 -2.71 15.94
CA TYR A 126 -2.52 -1.47 16.13
C TYR A 126 -1.02 -1.74 16.14
N GLU A 127 -0.65 -2.93 16.72
CA GLU A 127 0.78 -3.28 16.64
C GLU A 127 1.22 -3.54 15.20
N GLU A 128 0.29 -4.04 14.45
CA GLU A 128 0.61 -4.25 13.02
C GLU A 128 0.71 -2.91 12.27
N TYR A 129 -0.23 -1.95 12.58
CA TYR A 129 -0.10 -0.62 11.94
C TYR A 129 1.20 0.06 12.35
N ASP A 130 1.50 -0.05 13.62
CA ASP A 130 2.73 0.62 14.09
C ASP A 130 3.97 0.02 13.42
N TYR A 131 4.00 -1.28 13.35
CA TYR A 131 5.18 -1.93 12.76
C TYR A 131 5.37 -1.48 11.30
N TRP A 132 4.24 -1.48 10.47
CA TRP A 132 4.41 -1.17 9.04
C TRP A 132 4.57 0.34 8.82
N ILE A 133 3.92 1.15 9.62
CA ILE A 133 3.97 2.62 9.35
C ILE A 133 5.22 3.22 10.00
N ASN A 134 5.51 2.73 11.20
CA ASN A 134 6.58 3.49 11.91
C ASN A 134 7.91 2.72 11.85
N LYS A 135 7.80 1.41 11.86
CA LYS A 135 9.08 0.65 11.84
C LYS A 135 9.55 0.41 10.42
N ILE A 136 8.69 -0.04 9.59
CA ILE A 136 9.13 -0.35 8.21
C ILE A 136 9.10 0.92 7.36
N GLY A 137 8.14 1.82 7.74
CA GLY A 137 8.13 3.15 7.07
C GLY A 137 7.40 3.10 5.73
N VAL A 138 6.31 2.26 5.60
CA VAL A 138 5.54 2.29 4.34
C VAL A 138 4.82 3.65 4.20
N ASP A 139 4.59 4.11 2.95
CA ASP A 139 4.00 5.45 2.71
C ASP A 139 2.46 5.37 2.78
N GLY A 140 1.92 4.17 2.69
CA GLY A 140 0.46 3.99 2.79
C GLY A 140 0.10 2.49 2.81
N LEU A 141 -1.05 2.22 3.35
CA LEU A 141 -1.47 0.80 3.32
C LEU A 141 -2.95 0.73 2.93
N PHE A 142 -3.40 -0.45 2.31
CA PHE A 142 -4.83 -0.70 2.01
C PHE A 142 -5.45 -1.53 3.14
N THR A 143 -6.61 -0.94 3.75
CA THR A 143 -7.25 -1.71 4.85
C THR A 143 -8.76 -1.65 4.70
N ASP A 144 -9.38 -2.79 5.02
CA ASP A 144 -10.86 -2.83 5.02
C ASP A 144 -11.44 -2.15 6.26
N PHE A 145 -10.52 -1.86 7.26
CA PHE A 145 -11.02 -1.26 8.52
C PHE A 145 -10.44 0.16 8.67
N THR A 146 -11.04 1.14 7.96
CA THR A 146 -10.47 2.51 7.88
C THR A 146 -10.65 3.24 9.20
N GLY A 147 -11.67 2.89 10.04
CA GLY A 147 -11.90 3.53 11.36
C GLY A 147 -10.75 3.23 12.35
N SER A 148 -10.36 1.98 12.29
CA SER A 148 -9.28 1.59 13.21
C SER A 148 -7.96 2.31 12.87
N LEU A 149 -7.69 2.39 11.59
CA LEU A 149 -6.44 3.06 11.19
C LEU A 149 -6.51 4.56 11.52
N HIS A 150 -7.66 5.14 11.27
CA HIS A 150 -7.80 6.57 11.62
C HIS A 150 -7.54 6.80 13.12
N ASN A 151 -8.10 5.94 13.97
CA ASN A 151 -7.85 6.09 15.43
C ASN A 151 -6.37 5.94 15.77
N PHE A 152 -5.83 4.99 15.19
CA PHE A 152 -4.39 4.80 15.44
C PHE A 152 -3.60 6.06 15.06
N GLN A 153 -3.85 6.65 13.88
CA GLN A 153 -3.09 7.84 13.45
C GLN A 153 -3.35 9.02 14.40
N GLU A 154 -4.57 9.17 14.83
CA GLU A 154 -4.86 10.25 15.79
C GLU A 154 -4.09 10.06 17.10
N TRP A 155 -4.04 8.79 17.49
CA TRP A 155 -3.42 8.52 18.81
C TRP A 155 -1.90 8.65 18.72
N THR A 156 -1.34 8.53 17.53
CA THR A 156 0.14 8.40 17.46
C THR A 156 0.73 9.64 16.77
N SER A 157 -0.11 10.67 16.29
CA SER A 157 0.42 11.90 15.66
C SER A 157 1.09 12.79 16.70
N PRO A 158 2.32 13.32 16.38
CA PRO A 158 3.09 14.20 17.27
C PRO A 158 2.30 15.45 17.67
N LEU A 159 0.99 15.50 17.54
CA LEU A 159 0.25 16.61 18.20
C LEU A 159 -0.11 16.24 19.63
N SER A 160 0.57 15.19 20.19
CA SER A 160 0.34 14.98 21.64
C SER A 160 1.66 15.10 22.40
N LYS A 161 2.73 15.53 21.63
CA LYS A 161 4.00 15.54 22.40
C LYS A 161 4.40 16.98 22.72
N ASP A 162 3.38 18.02 22.52
CA ASP A 162 3.72 19.32 23.13
C ASP A 162 2.79 19.62 24.31
N ASP A 163 2.55 18.70 25.24
CA ASP A 163 2.08 19.32 26.51
C ASP A 163 2.66 18.55 27.70
N GLY A 164 3.93 18.56 27.88
CA GLY A 164 4.41 18.52 29.29
C GLY A 164 3.26 18.54 30.30
N ASP A 165 2.11 17.81 30.08
CA ASP A 165 1.12 17.91 31.18
C ASP A 165 0.53 16.52 31.45
N ASP A 166 1.10 15.61 32.19
CA ASP A 166 0.56 14.50 33.01
C ASP A 166 -0.96 14.39 32.88
N ASN A 167 -1.65 15.23 32.01
CA ASN A 167 -3.10 15.18 31.86
C ASN A 167 -3.50 14.52 30.53
N SER A 168 -2.53 14.19 29.69
CA SER A 168 -2.83 13.63 28.35
C SER A 168 -2.90 12.10 28.43
N ALA A 169 -2.14 11.52 29.34
CA ALA A 169 -2.22 10.06 29.54
C ALA A 169 -3.50 9.67 30.29
N SER A 170 -3.96 10.56 31.15
CA SER A 170 -5.22 10.33 31.92
C SER A 170 -6.45 10.58 31.06
N LYS A 171 -6.25 11.37 30.08
CA LYS A 171 -7.38 11.64 29.15
C LYS A 171 -7.50 10.52 28.10
N LEU A 172 -6.35 9.98 27.82
CA LEU A 172 -6.31 8.82 26.89
C LEU A 172 -6.83 7.55 27.58
N LEU A 173 -6.61 7.45 28.85
CA LEU A 173 -7.11 6.29 29.61
C LEU A 173 -8.62 6.42 29.87
N HIS A 174 -9.08 7.62 29.92
CA HIS A 174 -10.52 7.82 30.15
C HIS A 174 -11.31 7.62 28.85
N LYS A 175 -10.68 7.83 27.74
CA LYS A 175 -11.35 7.64 26.44
C LYS A 175 -11.36 6.16 26.04
N ILE A 176 -10.34 5.46 26.44
CA ILE A 176 -10.27 4.01 26.17
C ILE A 176 -11.25 3.27 27.08
N GLU A 177 -11.43 3.74 28.26
CA GLU A 177 -12.36 3.11 29.22
C GLU A 177 -13.82 3.38 28.84
N SER A 178 -14.05 4.42 28.17
CA SER A 178 -15.43 4.76 27.77
C SER A 178 -15.81 4.05 26.46
N SER A 179 -14.90 3.60 25.72
CA SER A 179 -15.14 2.91 24.43
C SER A 179 -15.39 1.42 24.65
N TYR A 180 -15.20 0.86 25.91
CA TYR A 180 -15.46 -0.56 26.23
C TYR A 180 -16.77 -0.70 27.00
N LYS A 181 -17.48 0.46 27.25
CA LYS A 181 -18.79 0.39 27.94
C LYS A 181 -19.91 0.64 26.93
N ASN A 182 -19.81 0.18 25.68
CA ASN A 182 -21.04 -0.02 24.87
C ASN A 182 -21.02 -1.40 24.22
#